data_AF-A0A1I4VIW1-F1
#
_entry.id   AF-A0A1I4VIW1-F1
#
_cell.length_a   1.000
_cell.length_b   1.000
_cell.length_c   1.000
_cell.angle_alpha   90.00
_cell.angle_beta   90.00
_cell.angle_gamma   90.00
#
_symmetry.space_group_name_H-M   'P 1'
#
loop_
_entity.id
_entity.type
_entity.pdbx_description
1 polymer ?
#
loop_
_entity_poly.entity_id
_entity_poly.type
_entity_poly.pdbx_seq_one_letter_code
_entity_poly.pdbx_strand_id
1 'polypeptide(L)' 'MEAMKMEHTIAAPADGTVEELLFQPGDQVTEGSALLRLAA' A
#
# COMPACT_ATOMS: atom_id res chain seq x y z
N MET A 1 2.64 -19.24 15.33
CA MET A 1 3.50 -18.75 14.24
C MET A 1 3.84 -17.33 14.57
N GLU A 2 5.12 -17.10 14.84
CA GLU A 2 5.64 -15.82 15.31
C GLU A 2 5.56 -14.79 14.18
N ALA A 3 5.17 -13.58 14.54
CA ALA A 3 5.01 -12.46 13.64
C ALA A 3 6.27 -12.31 12.76
N MET A 4 6.10 -12.49 11.45
CA MET A 4 7.09 -12.04 10.47
C MET A 4 7.10 -10.52 10.57
N LYS A 5 7.93 -9.98 11.47
CA LYS A 5 8.25 -8.55 11.66
C LYS A 5 9.00 -8.04 10.43
N MET A 6 8.38 -8.16 9.27
CA MET A 6 8.93 -7.75 7.99
C MET A 6 8.14 -6.53 7.57
N GLU A 7 8.80 -5.39 7.56
CA GLU A 7 8.28 -4.20 6.92
C GLU A 7 8.46 -4.36 5.41
N HIS A 8 7.38 -4.19 4.65
CA HIS A 8 7.41 -4.24 3.19
C HIS A 8 7.21 -2.84 2.63
N THR A 9 8.27 -2.29 2.06
CA THR A 9 8.19 -1.01 1.33
C THR A 9 7.67 -1.26 -0.08
N ILE A 10 6.54 -0.63 -0.41
CA ILE A 10 5.98 -0.66 -1.76
C ILE A 10 6.35 0.65 -2.45
N ALA A 11 7.07 0.55 -3.57
CA ALA A 11 7.43 1.68 -4.39
C ALA A 11 6.36 1.94 -5.47
N ALA A 12 6.20 3.21 -5.86
CA ALA A 12 5.36 3.56 -6.99
C ALA A 12 5.92 2.94 -8.29
N PRO A 13 5.08 2.37 -9.17
CA PRO A 13 5.52 1.78 -10.43
C PRO A 13 5.89 2.84 -11.49
N ALA A 14 5.46 4.09 -11.30
CA ALA A 14 5.71 5.21 -12.19
C ALA A 14 5.60 6.54 -11.41
N ASP A 15 6.08 7.62 -12.01
CA ASP A 15 5.85 8.98 -11.53
C ASP A 15 4.35 9.35 -11.59
N GLY A 16 3.90 10.17 -10.65
CA GLY A 16 2.51 10.61 -10.57
C GLY A 16 2.19 11.33 -9.26
N THR A 17 0.92 11.68 -9.06
CA THR A 17 0.41 12.31 -7.84
C THR A 17 -0.53 11.36 -7.11
N VAL A 18 -0.42 11.28 -5.78
CA VAL A 18 -1.35 10.52 -4.95
C VAL A 18 -2.71 11.20 -4.98
N GLU A 19 -3.69 10.53 -5.60
CA GLU A 19 -5.07 11.01 -5.69
C GLU A 19 -5.86 10.60 -4.44
N GLU A 20 -5.67 9.36 -3.98
CA GLU A 20 -6.43 8.81 -2.86
C GLU A 20 -5.69 7.68 -2.16
N LEU A 21 -5.78 7.65 -0.82
CA LEU A 21 -5.32 6.55 0.04
C LEU A 21 -6.54 5.71 0.45
N LEU A 22 -6.49 4.41 0.17
CA LEU A 22 -7.63 3.51 0.39
C LEU A 22 -7.60 2.80 1.75
N PHE A 23 -6.56 3.06 2.55
CA PHE A 23 -6.33 2.42 3.84
C PHE A 23 -5.78 3.42 4.87
N GLN A 24 -6.01 3.09 6.14
CA GLN A 24 -5.45 3.78 7.29
C GLN A 24 -4.41 2.92 8.02
N PRO A 25 -3.52 3.52 8.83
CA PRO A 25 -2.59 2.78 9.65
C PRO A 25 -3.31 1.79 10.58
N GLY A 26 -2.93 0.51 10.50
CA GLY A 26 -3.52 -0.57 11.29
C GLY A 26 -4.58 -1.39 10.55
N ASP A 27 -5.00 -0.96 9.37
CA ASP A 27 -5.92 -1.73 8.54
C ASP A 27 -5.27 -3.01 8.00
N GLN A 28 -6.06 -4.08 7.91
CA GLN A 28 -5.62 -5.31 7.28
C GLN A 28 -5.79 -5.22 5.77
N VAL A 29 -4.72 -5.56 5.05
CA VAL A 29 -4.69 -5.60 3.58
C VAL A 29 -4.65 -7.05 3.14
N THR A 30 -5.42 -7.39 2.10
CA THR A 30 -5.36 -8.71 1.45
C THR A 30 -4.56 -8.66 0.15
N GLU A 31 -3.99 -9.78 -0.26
CA GLU A 31 -3.22 -9.87 -1.49
C GLU A 31 -4.05 -9.42 -2.70
N GLY A 32 -3.46 -8.57 -3.55
CA GLY A 32 -4.13 -8.00 -4.72
C GLY A 32 -5.01 -6.78 -4.45
N SER A 33 -5.13 -6.33 -3.19
CA SER A 33 -5.85 -5.09 -2.86
C SER A 33 -5.11 -3.86 -3.37
N ALA A 34 -5.84 -2.93 -3.99
CA ALA A 34 -5.29 -1.62 -4.36
C ALA A 34 -5.10 -0.76 -3.11
N LEU A 35 -3.86 -0.32 -2.84
CA LEU A 35 -3.53 0.45 -1.64
C LEU A 35 -3.83 1.94 -1.75
N LEU A 36 -3.60 2.50 -2.93
CA LEU A 36 -3.76 3.92 -3.24
C LEU A 36 -4.00 4.09 -4.74
N ARG A 37 -4.53 5.27 -5.13
CA ARG A 37 -4.65 5.69 -6.53
C ARG A 37 -3.58 6.73 -6.87
N LEU A 38 -2.94 6.54 -8.03
CA LEU A 38 -2.02 7.50 -8.63
C LEU A 38 -2.66 8.10 -9.88
N ALA A 39 -2.60 9.43 -10.00
CA ALA A 39 -2.87 10.16 -11.23
C ALA A 39 -1.56 10.44 -11.98
N ALA A 40 -1.59 10.43 -13.31
CA ALA A 40 -0.46 10.78 -14.17
C ALA A 40 -0.13 12.28 -14.12
#